data_AF-A0A088TKX4-F1
#
_entry.id   AF-A0A088TKX4-F1
#
_cell.length_a   1.000
_cell.length_b   1.000
_cell.length_c   1.000
_cell.angle_alpha   90.00
_cell.angle_beta   90.00
_cell.angle_gamma   90.00
#
_symmetry.space_group_name_H-M   'P 1'
#
loop_
_entity.id
_entity.type
_entity.pdbx_description
1 polymer ?
#
loop_
_entity_poly.entity_id
_entity_poly.type
_entity_poly.pdbx_seq_one_letter_code
_entity_poly.pdbx_strand_id
1 'polypeptide(L)'
;MRQDTSKYQYNQLETYKELLELKHIKTKTLIVNIINVIFGIIVVYFLYKLDLETNKIMSVMFMFVMLVGMNILLYSFEKDLYNNLKFAMYLNTLGEYIIAITLILMFRTPSIFTALFLAYAITAIYQDYKVMITSNSALFLSGFLLAIGYSEIFAIPGITVIQNIFIVVFLFIFVLLLTLSSYILIKRKSFFYNHLAQSKESEIRNLDLQSEVALMNEHTKIDASKYYDSLNEFSKHLSKKIGIDNVFARKIQLLKDLEFHTVLEMVEKYPDYTTEEINQLRMMELAVNDKMRNLGLKASITQDIKVTRKEIFSESQFKSFKHYSDDRYVKIISTVVFYCLLKIDKPYLKKLSEEQIRDYFFNSEYFYLIDRDIIEIYLKNDEVFDTIVNDILKGSWNYEKTS
;
A
#
# COMPACT_ATOMS: atom_id res chain seq x y z
N MET A 1 3.07 -27.12 -8.15
CA MET A 1 1.84 -26.35 -7.83
C MET A 1 1.38 -25.66 -9.10
N ARG A 2 0.21 -26.04 -9.62
CA ARG A 2 -0.40 -25.40 -10.79
C ARG A 2 -0.68 -23.94 -10.44
N GLN A 3 -0.17 -23.00 -11.24
CA GLN A 3 -0.66 -21.62 -11.22
C GLN A 3 -2.09 -21.68 -11.73
N ASP A 4 -3.05 -21.49 -10.83
CA ASP A 4 -4.41 -21.17 -11.24
C ASP A 4 -4.34 -19.81 -11.95
N THR A 5 -4.51 -19.85 -13.26
CA THR A 5 -4.54 -18.68 -14.15
C THR A 5 -5.98 -18.24 -14.40
N SER A 6 -6.92 -18.74 -13.61
CA SER A 6 -8.30 -18.29 -13.62
C SER A 6 -8.33 -16.82 -13.21
N LYS A 7 -8.87 -15.99 -14.13
CA LYS A 7 -9.26 -14.61 -13.87
C LYS A 7 -10.03 -14.59 -12.54
N TYR A 8 -9.66 -13.69 -11.62
CA TYR A 8 -10.32 -13.61 -10.32
C TYR A 8 -11.83 -13.46 -10.53
N GLN A 9 -12.64 -14.17 -9.74
CA GLN A 9 -14.10 -14.19 -9.89
C GLN A 9 -14.74 -12.80 -9.70
N TYR A 10 -14.07 -11.90 -8.98
CA TYR A 10 -14.51 -10.53 -8.73
C TYR A 10 -13.52 -9.51 -9.31
N ASN A 11 -13.98 -8.64 -10.23
CA ASN A 11 -13.17 -7.56 -10.83
C ASN A 11 -12.56 -6.60 -9.79
N GLN A 12 -13.21 -6.43 -8.63
CA GLN A 12 -12.73 -5.57 -7.54
C GLN A 12 -11.35 -6.00 -6.99
N LEU A 13 -11.01 -7.29 -7.09
CA LEU A 13 -9.72 -7.83 -6.65
C LEU A 13 -8.60 -7.52 -7.64
N GLU A 14 -8.90 -7.51 -8.95
CA GLU A 14 -7.97 -7.04 -9.99
C GLU A 14 -7.66 -5.55 -9.77
N THR A 15 -8.69 -4.72 -9.53
CA THR A 15 -8.51 -3.30 -9.20
C THR A 15 -7.70 -3.10 -7.92
N TYR A 16 -7.91 -3.91 -6.88
CA TYR A 16 -7.14 -3.83 -5.64
C TYR A 16 -5.67 -4.22 -5.84
N LYS A 17 -5.40 -5.27 -6.63
CA LYS A 17 -4.04 -5.65 -7.03
C LYS A 17 -3.36 -4.52 -7.81
N GLU A 18 -4.06 -3.92 -8.77
CA GLU A 18 -3.55 -2.78 -9.54
C GLU A 18 -3.24 -1.57 -8.65
N LEU A 19 -4.09 -1.25 -7.69
CA LEU A 19 -3.86 -0.16 -6.72
C LEU A 19 -2.63 -0.42 -5.84
N LEU A 20 -2.45 -1.66 -5.35
CA LEU A 20 -1.27 -2.05 -4.57
C LEU A 20 0.01 -1.95 -5.41
N GLU A 21 -0.04 -2.44 -6.65
CA GLU A 21 1.07 -2.33 -7.60
C GLU A 21 1.40 -0.88 -7.92
N LEU A 22 0.39 -0.04 -8.19
CA LEU A 22 0.55 1.39 -8.47
C LEU A 22 1.26 2.11 -7.32
N LYS A 23 0.82 1.87 -6.07
CA LYS A 23 1.45 2.50 -4.89
C LYS A 23 2.92 2.11 -4.76
N HIS A 24 3.26 0.85 -5.01
CA HIS A 24 4.66 0.38 -4.95
C HIS A 24 5.50 0.91 -6.11
N ILE A 25 4.95 0.95 -7.33
CA ILE A 25 5.64 1.49 -8.51
C ILE A 25 5.93 2.98 -8.29
N LYS A 26 4.95 3.74 -7.78
CA LYS A 26 5.10 5.17 -7.47
C LYS A 26 6.29 5.43 -6.54
N THR A 27 6.38 4.70 -5.42
CA THR A 27 7.49 4.83 -4.47
C THR A 27 8.83 4.42 -5.11
N LYS A 28 8.88 3.33 -5.87
CA LYS A 28 10.10 2.85 -6.53
C LYS A 28 10.61 3.85 -7.57
N THR A 29 9.73 4.40 -8.40
CA THR A 29 10.08 5.41 -9.40
C THR A 29 10.60 6.68 -8.76
N LEU A 30 10.02 7.10 -7.63
CA LEU A 30 10.53 8.24 -6.87
C LEU A 30 11.96 8.00 -6.34
N ILE A 31 12.21 6.82 -5.76
CA ILE A 31 13.55 6.45 -5.26
C ILE A 31 14.57 6.44 -6.41
N VAL A 32 14.23 5.82 -7.54
CA VAL A 32 15.10 5.77 -8.72
C VAL A 32 15.41 7.18 -9.24
N ASN A 33 14.42 8.07 -9.31
CA ASN A 33 14.66 9.45 -9.73
C ASN A 33 15.60 10.21 -8.79
N ILE A 34 15.46 10.03 -7.47
CA ILE A 34 16.38 10.63 -6.49
C ILE A 34 17.81 10.12 -6.72
N ILE A 35 17.97 8.80 -6.91
CA ILE A 35 19.28 8.22 -7.17
C ILE A 35 19.86 8.74 -8.49
N ASN A 36 19.05 8.89 -9.54
CA ASN A 36 19.49 9.44 -10.83
C ASN A 36 19.96 10.89 -10.73
N VAL A 37 19.30 11.71 -9.90
CA VAL A 37 19.76 13.09 -9.63
C VAL A 37 21.10 13.07 -8.89
N ILE A 38 21.23 12.26 -7.84
CA ILE A 38 22.50 12.14 -7.09
C ILE A 38 23.62 11.63 -8.00
N PHE A 39 23.33 10.62 -8.83
CA PHE A 39 24.28 10.06 -9.79
C PHE A 39 24.72 11.11 -10.80
N GLY A 40 23.78 11.89 -11.36
CA GLY A 40 24.10 13.01 -12.26
C GLY A 40 25.03 14.04 -11.61
N ILE A 41 24.77 14.44 -10.36
CA ILE A 41 25.62 15.39 -9.62
C ILE A 41 27.05 14.83 -9.45
N ILE A 42 27.17 13.56 -9.06
CA ILE A 42 28.46 12.90 -8.88
C ILE A 42 29.23 12.86 -10.19
N VAL A 43 28.56 12.47 -11.29
CA VAL A 43 29.17 12.43 -12.62
C VAL A 43 29.69 13.81 -13.00
N VAL A 44 28.87 14.86 -12.89
CA VAL A 44 29.28 16.25 -13.21
C VAL A 44 30.48 16.69 -12.40
N TYR A 45 30.50 16.39 -11.10
CA TYR A 45 31.63 16.71 -10.24
C TYR A 45 32.91 16.05 -10.76
N PHE A 46 32.85 14.78 -11.17
CA PHE A 46 33.98 14.10 -11.81
C PHE A 46 34.36 14.74 -13.15
N LEU A 47 33.38 15.08 -14.00
CA LEU A 47 33.66 15.72 -15.30
C LEU A 47 34.37 17.07 -15.13
N TYR A 48 33.94 17.87 -14.14
CA TYR A 48 34.54 19.15 -13.80
C TYR A 48 35.97 18.98 -13.25
N LYS A 49 36.18 18.00 -12.36
CA LYS A 49 37.52 17.71 -11.81
C LYS A 49 38.51 17.19 -12.84
N LEU A 50 38.04 16.65 -13.95
CA LEU A 50 38.86 16.16 -15.05
C LEU A 50 39.15 17.24 -16.11
N ASP A 51 38.78 18.50 -15.86
CA ASP A 51 38.97 19.66 -16.75
C ASP A 51 38.52 19.40 -18.19
N LEU A 52 37.36 18.75 -18.34
CA LEU A 52 36.77 18.50 -19.65
C LEU A 52 36.18 19.76 -20.27
N GLU A 53 36.19 19.80 -21.60
CA GLU A 53 35.51 20.82 -22.39
C GLU A 53 34.05 20.98 -21.95
N THR A 54 33.64 22.23 -21.72
CA THR A 54 32.29 22.58 -21.24
C THR A 54 31.18 21.97 -22.09
N ASN A 55 31.39 21.83 -23.40
CA ASN A 55 30.43 21.21 -24.32
C ASN A 55 30.14 19.74 -23.97
N LYS A 56 31.17 18.97 -23.56
CA LYS A 56 31.00 17.56 -23.20
C LYS A 56 30.29 17.41 -21.85
N ILE A 57 30.60 18.28 -20.90
CA ILE A 57 29.91 18.35 -19.60
C ILE A 57 28.43 18.66 -19.79
N MET A 58 28.12 19.67 -20.60
CA MET A 58 26.74 20.06 -20.91
C MET A 58 25.98 18.95 -21.64
N SER A 59 26.64 18.20 -22.52
CA SER A 59 26.02 17.07 -23.23
C SER A 59 25.60 15.95 -22.28
N VAL A 60 26.47 15.53 -21.35
CA VAL A 60 26.14 14.50 -20.35
C VAL A 60 25.05 15.00 -19.41
N MET A 61 25.13 16.27 -19.00
CA MET A 61 24.09 16.90 -18.16
C MET A 61 22.72 16.91 -18.83
N PHE A 62 22.67 17.23 -20.11
CA PHE A 62 21.44 17.23 -20.87
C PHE A 62 20.77 15.84 -20.85
N MET A 63 21.54 14.75 -20.91
CA MET A 63 20.98 13.39 -20.85
C MET A 63 20.31 13.11 -19.51
N PHE A 64 20.92 13.50 -18.38
CA PHE A 64 20.31 13.36 -17.06
C PHE A 64 19.07 14.24 -16.90
N VAL A 65 19.12 15.49 -17.37
CA VAL A 65 17.98 16.41 -17.32
C VAL A 65 16.82 15.89 -18.16
N MET A 66 17.08 15.38 -19.37
CA MET A 66 16.07 14.76 -20.22
C MET A 66 15.44 13.53 -19.56
N LEU A 67 16.25 12.67 -18.95
CA LEU A 67 15.78 11.47 -18.24
C LEU A 67 14.83 11.84 -17.09
N VAL A 68 15.26 12.76 -16.21
CA VAL A 68 14.46 13.22 -15.07
C VAL A 68 13.21 13.98 -15.54
N GLY A 69 13.35 14.85 -16.55
CA GLY A 69 12.26 15.63 -17.13
C GLY A 69 11.16 14.73 -17.73
N MET A 70 11.54 13.69 -18.48
CA MET A 70 10.59 12.72 -19.01
C MET A 70 9.84 11.97 -17.91
N ASN A 71 10.49 11.62 -16.80
CA ASN A 71 9.79 11.00 -15.67
C ASN A 71 8.79 11.93 -15.01
N ILE A 72 9.13 13.21 -14.83
CA ILE A 72 8.22 14.21 -14.25
C ILE A 72 7.00 14.39 -15.15
N LEU A 73 7.20 14.48 -16.46
CA LEU A 73 6.11 14.57 -17.44
C LEU A 73 5.18 13.35 -17.35
N LEU A 74 5.73 12.13 -17.34
CA LEU A 74 4.94 10.90 -17.22
C LEU A 74 4.18 10.81 -15.89
N TYR A 75 4.69 11.43 -14.84
CA TYR A 75 4.02 11.50 -13.54
C TYR A 75 2.84 12.48 -13.50
N SER A 76 2.84 13.49 -14.38
CA SER A 76 1.80 14.53 -14.44
C SER A 76 0.50 14.08 -15.12
N PHE A 77 0.52 12.97 -15.87
CA PHE A 77 -0.63 12.46 -16.59
C PHE A 77 -1.51 11.55 -15.70
N GLU A 78 -2.51 12.14 -15.03
CA GLU A 78 -3.38 11.45 -14.05
C GLU A 78 -4.32 10.39 -14.65
N LYS A 79 -4.79 10.58 -15.90
CA LYS A 79 -5.81 9.71 -16.51
C LYS A 79 -5.37 8.26 -16.75
N ASP A 80 -4.06 7.99 -16.81
CA ASP A 80 -3.49 6.64 -16.96
C ASP A 80 -2.16 6.48 -16.23
N LEU A 81 -2.16 6.84 -14.94
CA LEU A 81 -0.95 6.88 -14.12
C LEU A 81 -0.24 5.52 -14.05
N TYR A 82 -0.97 4.41 -14.08
CA TYR A 82 -0.39 3.06 -14.01
C TYR A 82 0.46 2.72 -15.24
N ASN A 83 -0.06 2.94 -16.45
CA ASN A 83 0.70 2.66 -17.66
C ASN A 83 1.83 3.67 -17.86
N ASN A 84 1.60 4.95 -17.52
CA ASN A 84 2.64 5.99 -17.60
C ASN A 84 3.81 5.70 -16.67
N LEU A 85 3.54 5.22 -15.45
CA LEU A 85 4.60 4.82 -14.52
C LEU A 85 5.35 3.57 -15.01
N LYS A 86 4.66 2.58 -15.59
CA LYS A 86 5.35 1.44 -16.21
C LYS A 86 6.22 1.87 -17.37
N PHE A 87 5.75 2.79 -18.20
CA PHE A 87 6.53 3.34 -19.30
C PHE A 87 7.77 4.08 -18.80
N ALA A 88 7.63 4.89 -17.74
CA ALA A 88 8.75 5.56 -17.07
C ALA A 88 9.83 4.58 -16.58
N MET A 89 9.45 3.41 -16.06
CA MET A 89 10.41 2.37 -15.64
C MET A 89 11.29 1.89 -16.81
N TYR A 90 10.69 1.66 -17.99
CA TYR A 90 11.45 1.26 -19.18
C TYR A 90 12.34 2.38 -19.70
N LEU A 91 11.83 3.61 -19.70
CA LEU A 91 12.57 4.79 -20.13
C LEU A 91 13.79 5.04 -19.24
N ASN A 92 13.63 4.92 -17.92
CA ASN A 92 14.74 4.96 -16.97
C ASN A 92 15.78 3.88 -17.22
N THR A 93 15.32 2.64 -17.41
CA THR A 93 16.21 1.52 -17.68
C THR A 93 17.06 1.78 -18.93
N LEU A 94 16.43 2.13 -20.05
CA LEU A 94 17.17 2.39 -21.29
C LEU A 94 18.05 3.65 -21.17
N GLY A 95 17.53 4.72 -20.57
CA GLY A 95 18.25 5.98 -20.39
C GLY A 95 19.52 5.81 -19.57
N GLU A 96 19.47 5.06 -18.47
CA GLU A 96 20.63 4.79 -17.62
C GLU A 96 21.73 4.00 -18.35
N TYR A 97 21.36 2.98 -19.14
CA TYR A 97 22.34 2.26 -19.95
C TYR A 97 22.93 3.14 -21.05
N ILE A 98 22.12 3.99 -21.71
CA ILE A 98 22.61 4.93 -22.72
C ILE A 98 23.62 5.90 -22.10
N ILE A 99 23.34 6.45 -20.91
CA ILE A 99 24.26 7.32 -20.17
C ILE A 99 25.55 6.55 -19.82
N ALA A 100 25.43 5.34 -19.26
CA ALA A 100 26.58 4.52 -18.88
C ALA A 100 27.48 4.21 -20.08
N ILE A 101 26.91 3.80 -21.22
CA ILE A 101 27.65 3.54 -22.47
C ILE A 101 28.33 4.82 -22.96
N THR A 102 27.64 5.97 -22.93
CA THR A 102 28.21 7.25 -23.36
C THR A 102 29.42 7.64 -22.51
N LEU A 103 29.33 7.47 -21.20
CA LEU A 103 30.47 7.70 -20.28
C LEU A 103 31.65 6.78 -20.61
N ILE A 104 31.39 5.50 -20.87
CA ILE A 104 32.45 4.53 -21.22
C ILE A 104 33.14 4.92 -22.53
N LEU A 105 32.38 5.29 -23.56
CA LEU A 105 32.94 5.70 -24.86
C LEU A 105 33.77 6.98 -24.75
N MET A 106 33.37 7.90 -23.87
CA MET A 106 34.01 9.20 -23.70
C MET A 106 35.35 9.11 -22.96
N PHE A 107 35.44 8.27 -21.92
CA PHE A 107 36.61 8.23 -21.05
C PHE A 107 37.53 7.03 -21.25
N ARG A 108 37.00 5.90 -21.72
CA ARG A 108 37.76 4.68 -22.04
C ARG A 108 38.71 4.23 -20.90
N THR A 109 38.31 4.42 -19.64
CA THR A 109 39.05 3.91 -18.48
C THR A 109 38.37 2.67 -17.89
N PRO A 110 39.13 1.71 -17.34
CA PRO A 110 38.56 0.52 -16.68
C PRO A 110 37.58 0.85 -15.55
N SER A 111 37.78 1.96 -14.84
CA SER A 111 36.95 2.35 -13.70
C SER A 111 35.52 2.72 -14.10
N ILE A 112 35.32 3.31 -15.29
CA ILE A 112 34.01 3.79 -15.75
C ILE A 112 33.10 2.65 -16.19
N PHE A 113 33.63 1.44 -16.40
CA PHE A 113 32.83 0.22 -16.60
C PHE A 113 31.93 -0.10 -15.40
N THR A 114 32.30 0.35 -14.20
CA THR A 114 31.44 0.23 -13.01
C THR A 114 30.09 0.94 -13.17
N ALA A 115 29.97 1.91 -14.10
CA ALA A 115 28.72 2.59 -14.40
C ALA A 115 27.65 1.63 -14.97
N LEU A 116 28.03 0.57 -15.68
CA LEU A 116 27.07 -0.45 -16.15
C LEU A 116 26.46 -1.24 -14.99
N PHE A 117 27.26 -1.55 -13.97
CA PHE A 117 26.78 -2.21 -12.76
C PHE A 117 25.94 -1.26 -11.90
N LEU A 118 26.25 0.03 -11.91
CA LEU A 118 25.43 1.04 -11.24
C LEU A 118 24.06 1.17 -11.93
N ALA A 119 24.02 1.26 -13.26
CA ALA A 119 22.77 1.23 -14.03
C ALA A 119 21.97 -0.06 -13.77
N TYR A 120 22.65 -1.20 -13.69
CA TYR A 120 22.01 -2.46 -13.28
C TYR A 120 21.40 -2.36 -11.86
N ALA A 121 22.14 -1.83 -10.89
CA ALA A 121 21.68 -1.71 -9.51
C ALA A 121 20.47 -0.77 -9.36
N ILE A 122 20.45 0.35 -10.07
CA ILE A 122 19.34 1.31 -10.07
C ILE A 122 18.10 0.67 -10.69
N THR A 123 18.24 0.03 -11.86
CA THR A 123 17.13 -0.68 -12.52
C THR A 123 16.60 -1.87 -11.71
N ALA A 124 17.46 -2.52 -10.92
CA ALA A 124 17.07 -3.62 -10.03
C ALA A 124 16.07 -3.22 -8.93
N ILE A 125 16.00 -1.94 -8.56
CA ILE A 125 15.03 -1.42 -7.57
C ILE A 125 13.59 -1.67 -8.03
N TYR A 126 13.34 -1.63 -9.33
CA TYR A 126 12.02 -1.85 -9.90
C TYR A 126 11.49 -3.27 -9.62
N GLN A 127 12.37 -4.28 -9.67
CA GLN A 127 12.01 -5.70 -9.49
C GLN A 127 10.79 -6.09 -10.35
N ASP A 128 10.80 -5.65 -11.61
CA ASP A 128 9.82 -6.00 -12.62
C ASP A 128 10.43 -6.96 -13.64
N TYR A 129 9.68 -7.97 -14.07
CA TYR A 129 10.19 -9.03 -14.93
C TYR A 129 10.73 -8.51 -16.27
N LYS A 130 9.96 -7.64 -16.94
CA LYS A 130 10.34 -7.12 -18.25
C LYS A 130 11.53 -6.18 -18.11
N VAL A 131 11.51 -5.30 -17.11
CA VAL A 131 12.63 -4.40 -16.81
C VAL A 131 13.91 -5.15 -16.49
N MET A 132 13.84 -6.20 -15.66
CA MET A 132 15.01 -6.98 -15.28
C MET A 132 15.59 -7.75 -16.47
N ILE A 133 14.75 -8.30 -17.35
CA ILE A 133 15.24 -8.94 -18.58
C ILE A 133 15.90 -7.90 -19.47
N THR A 134 15.27 -6.76 -19.72
CA THR A 134 15.86 -5.68 -20.52
C THR A 134 17.20 -5.23 -19.93
N SER A 135 17.28 -5.06 -18.61
CA SER A 135 18.51 -4.66 -17.91
C SER A 135 19.60 -5.73 -18.02
N ASN A 136 19.29 -7.01 -17.76
CA ASN A 136 20.24 -8.11 -17.90
C ASN A 136 20.75 -8.24 -19.36
N SER A 137 19.86 -8.10 -20.34
CA SER A 137 20.22 -8.12 -21.76
C SER A 137 21.08 -6.91 -22.15
N ALA A 138 20.73 -5.71 -21.67
CA ALA A 138 21.52 -4.50 -21.92
C ALA A 138 22.91 -4.60 -21.30
N LEU A 139 23.02 -5.12 -20.06
CA LEU A 139 24.29 -5.36 -19.39
C LEU A 139 25.17 -6.35 -20.18
N PHE A 140 24.58 -7.47 -20.61
CA PHE A 140 25.29 -8.48 -21.40
C PHE A 140 25.76 -7.92 -22.74
N LEU A 141 24.87 -7.29 -23.51
CA LEU A 141 25.21 -6.73 -24.82
C LEU A 141 26.26 -5.63 -24.71
N SER A 142 26.10 -4.72 -23.76
CA SER A 142 27.06 -3.64 -23.53
C SER A 142 28.41 -4.20 -23.08
N GLY A 143 28.42 -5.11 -22.09
CA GLY A 143 29.65 -5.75 -21.61
C GLY A 143 30.36 -6.55 -22.70
N PHE A 144 29.60 -7.27 -23.54
CA PHE A 144 30.13 -8.05 -24.66
C PHE A 144 30.75 -7.16 -25.73
N LEU A 145 30.02 -6.13 -26.18
CA LEU A 145 30.51 -5.18 -27.18
C LEU A 145 31.78 -4.48 -26.70
N LEU A 146 31.87 -4.16 -25.40
CA LEU A 146 33.05 -3.51 -24.86
C LEU A 146 34.22 -4.47 -24.68
N ALA A 147 33.99 -5.72 -24.27
CA ALA A 147 35.06 -6.73 -24.16
C ALA A 147 35.72 -7.00 -25.51
N ILE A 148 34.96 -6.92 -26.62
CA ILE A 148 35.48 -7.09 -27.97
C ILE A 148 36.07 -5.77 -28.51
N GLY A 149 35.32 -4.68 -28.42
CA GLY A 149 35.66 -3.40 -29.02
C GLY A 149 36.78 -2.63 -28.30
N TYR A 150 37.04 -2.95 -27.02
CA TYR A 150 38.06 -2.32 -26.19
C TYR A 150 38.94 -3.35 -25.49
N SER A 151 39.40 -4.37 -26.23
CA SER A 151 40.24 -5.44 -25.68
C SER A 151 41.54 -4.92 -25.04
N GLU A 152 42.08 -3.81 -25.53
CA GLU A 152 43.30 -3.16 -25.00
C GLU A 152 43.14 -2.65 -23.56
N ILE A 153 41.92 -2.27 -23.16
CA ILE A 153 41.64 -1.78 -21.80
C ILE A 153 41.73 -2.92 -20.77
N PHE A 154 41.48 -4.15 -21.22
CA PHE A 154 41.51 -5.34 -20.38
C PHE A 154 42.78 -6.16 -20.56
N ALA A 155 43.68 -5.80 -21.48
CA ALA A 155 44.86 -6.57 -21.80
C ALA A 155 45.91 -6.52 -20.67
N ILE A 156 46.34 -7.70 -20.20
CA ILE A 156 47.56 -7.85 -19.40
C ILE A 156 48.73 -8.08 -20.38
N PRO A 157 49.90 -7.42 -20.22
CA PRO A 157 51.01 -7.59 -21.15
C PRO A 157 51.41 -9.07 -21.30
N GLY A 158 51.30 -9.62 -22.52
CA GLY A 158 51.84 -10.94 -22.89
C GLY A 158 50.85 -12.02 -23.34
N ILE A 159 49.53 -11.92 -23.07
CA ILE A 159 48.53 -12.92 -23.48
C ILE A 159 47.18 -12.27 -23.79
N THR A 160 46.92 -11.90 -25.05
CA THR A 160 45.72 -11.10 -25.42
C THR A 160 44.49 -11.93 -25.83
N VAL A 161 44.67 -13.05 -26.52
CA VAL A 161 43.54 -13.78 -27.14
C VAL A 161 42.75 -14.64 -26.15
N ILE A 162 43.45 -15.36 -25.27
CA ILE A 162 42.83 -16.25 -24.28
C ILE A 162 42.03 -15.44 -23.25
N GLN A 163 42.51 -14.24 -22.91
CA GLN A 163 41.92 -13.39 -21.87
C GLN A 163 40.53 -12.85 -22.24
N ASN A 164 40.33 -12.40 -23.48
CA ASN A 164 39.04 -11.86 -23.93
C ASN A 164 37.93 -12.93 -23.87
N ILE A 165 38.26 -14.17 -24.23
CA ILE A 165 37.33 -15.30 -24.13
C ILE A 165 36.95 -15.55 -22.67
N PHE A 166 37.91 -15.53 -21.74
CA PHE A 166 37.62 -15.68 -20.31
C PHE A 166 36.72 -14.57 -19.77
N ILE A 167 36.93 -13.31 -20.16
CA ILE A 167 36.09 -12.18 -19.76
C ILE A 167 34.66 -12.33 -20.26
N VAL A 168 34.48 -12.74 -21.53
CA VAL A 168 33.15 -12.97 -22.11
C VAL A 168 32.44 -14.13 -21.42
N VAL A 169 33.13 -15.24 -21.16
CA VAL A 169 32.57 -16.39 -20.44
C VAL A 169 32.19 -16.00 -19.01
N PHE A 170 33.03 -15.23 -18.32
CA PHE A 170 32.72 -14.71 -16.99
C PHE A 170 31.50 -13.80 -17.01
N LEU A 171 31.42 -12.85 -17.95
CA LEU A 171 30.27 -11.96 -18.14
C LEU A 171 28.98 -12.77 -18.35
N PHE A 172 29.04 -13.81 -19.18
CA PHE A 172 27.90 -14.69 -19.44
C PHE A 172 27.42 -15.39 -18.16
N ILE A 173 28.33 -16.03 -17.42
CA ILE A 173 28.00 -16.71 -16.15
C ILE A 173 27.44 -15.71 -15.14
N PHE A 174 28.04 -14.52 -15.05
CA PHE A 174 27.63 -13.48 -14.13
C PHE A 174 26.21 -12.98 -14.42
N VAL A 175 25.89 -12.66 -15.68
CA VAL A 175 24.53 -12.24 -16.08
C VAL A 175 23.51 -13.37 -15.86
N LEU A 176 23.90 -14.63 -16.07
CA LEU A 176 23.04 -15.77 -15.80
C LEU A 176 22.68 -15.87 -14.30
N LEU A 177 23.66 -15.72 -13.41
CA LEU A 177 23.44 -15.69 -11.97
C LEU A 177 22.53 -14.52 -11.55
N LEU A 178 22.76 -13.34 -12.11
CA LEU A 178 21.91 -12.16 -11.88
C LEU A 178 20.46 -12.39 -12.35
N THR A 179 20.29 -13.02 -13.50
CA THR A 179 18.97 -13.36 -14.06
C THR A 179 18.25 -14.34 -13.15
N LEU A 180 18.95 -15.37 -12.66
CA LEU A 180 18.39 -16.37 -11.75
C LEU A 180 17.98 -15.74 -10.41
N SER A 181 18.84 -14.90 -9.83
CA SER A 181 18.55 -14.14 -8.60
C SER A 181 17.33 -13.24 -8.77
N SER A 182 17.27 -12.49 -9.87
CA SER A 182 16.13 -11.62 -10.22
C SER A 182 14.84 -12.42 -10.34
N TYR A 183 14.89 -13.57 -11.00
CA TYR A 183 13.74 -14.46 -11.19
C TYR A 183 13.19 -14.97 -9.84
N ILE A 184 14.05 -15.39 -8.91
CA ILE A 184 13.65 -15.84 -7.58
C ILE A 184 12.94 -14.71 -6.82
N LEU A 185 13.52 -13.50 -6.82
CA LEU A 185 12.94 -12.34 -6.15
C LEU A 185 11.58 -11.94 -6.72
N ILE A 186 11.46 -11.91 -8.05
CA ILE A 186 10.20 -11.59 -8.75
C ILE A 186 9.13 -12.64 -8.44
N LYS A 187 9.49 -13.92 -8.49
CA LYS A 187 8.55 -15.02 -8.19
C LYS A 187 8.04 -14.93 -6.75
N ARG A 188 8.93 -14.62 -5.80
CA ARG A 188 8.56 -14.39 -4.40
C ARG A 188 7.60 -13.20 -4.24
N LYS A 189 7.86 -12.07 -4.90
CA LYS A 189 6.98 -10.89 -4.92
C LYS A 189 5.60 -11.21 -5.51
N SER A 190 5.55 -11.85 -6.68
CA SER A 190 4.28 -12.24 -7.32
C SER A 190 3.49 -13.24 -6.48
N PHE A 191 4.19 -14.18 -5.82
CA PHE A 191 3.57 -15.11 -4.88
C PHE A 191 2.90 -14.36 -3.73
N PHE A 192 3.58 -13.38 -3.11
CA PHE A 192 2.99 -12.57 -2.04
C PHE A 192 1.75 -11.79 -2.49
N TYR A 193 1.79 -11.12 -3.64
CA TYR A 193 0.63 -10.38 -4.14
C TYR A 193 -0.56 -11.28 -4.46
N ASN A 194 -0.31 -12.42 -5.10
CA ASN A 194 -1.37 -13.37 -5.42
C ASN A 194 -1.95 -13.98 -4.14
N HIS A 195 -1.14 -14.27 -3.12
CA HIS A 195 -1.65 -14.74 -1.83
C HIS A 195 -2.43 -13.67 -1.06
N LEU A 196 -2.03 -12.40 -1.10
CA LEU A 196 -2.80 -11.30 -0.52
C LEU A 196 -4.15 -11.14 -1.23
N ALA A 197 -4.16 -11.20 -2.56
CA ALA A 197 -5.38 -11.15 -3.35
C ALA A 197 -6.29 -12.36 -3.07
N GLN A 198 -5.73 -13.57 -3.00
CA GLN A 198 -6.47 -14.79 -2.69
C GLN A 198 -7.01 -14.81 -1.26
N SER A 199 -6.26 -14.27 -0.29
CA SER A 199 -6.73 -14.10 1.08
C SER A 199 -7.92 -13.14 1.13
N LYS A 200 -7.87 -12.03 0.39
CA LYS A 200 -9.00 -11.12 0.24
C LYS A 200 -10.20 -11.75 -0.47
N GLU A 201 -9.96 -12.54 -1.51
CA GLU A 201 -11.01 -13.30 -2.20
C GLU A 201 -11.68 -14.31 -1.25
N SER A 202 -10.88 -15.06 -0.51
CA SER A 202 -11.39 -16.02 0.48
C SER A 202 -12.15 -15.31 1.59
N GLU A 203 -11.73 -14.12 2.01
CA GLU A 203 -12.43 -13.29 2.98
C GLU A 203 -13.83 -12.90 2.46
N ILE A 204 -13.92 -12.38 1.24
CA ILE A 204 -15.20 -12.00 0.61
C ILE A 204 -16.09 -13.22 0.41
N ARG A 205 -15.54 -14.32 -0.13
CA ARG A 205 -16.30 -15.56 -0.36
C ARG A 205 -16.83 -16.15 0.95
N ASN A 206 -16.05 -16.10 2.03
CA ASN A 206 -16.51 -16.58 3.34
C ASN A 206 -17.63 -15.71 3.91
N LEU A 207 -17.57 -14.39 3.70
CA LEU A 207 -18.65 -13.47 4.09
C LEU A 207 -19.92 -13.73 3.28
N ASP A 208 -19.80 -13.96 1.97
CA ASP A 208 -20.93 -14.31 1.10
C ASP A 208 -21.57 -15.63 1.53
N LEU A 209 -20.76 -16.68 1.75
CA LEU A 209 -21.23 -17.97 2.26
C LEU A 209 -21.88 -17.85 3.63
N GLN A 210 -21.35 -17.00 4.52
CA GLN A 210 -21.97 -16.76 5.82
C GLN A 210 -23.32 -16.05 5.66
N SER A 211 -23.44 -15.09 4.74
CA SER A 211 -24.71 -14.45 4.43
C SER A 211 -25.71 -15.45 3.83
N GLU A 212 -25.25 -16.38 3.00
CA GLU A 212 -26.05 -17.44 2.41
C GLU A 212 -26.53 -18.46 3.47
N VAL A 213 -25.65 -18.88 4.37
CA VAL A 213 -26.01 -19.75 5.52
C VAL A 213 -26.98 -19.05 6.47
N ALA A 214 -26.83 -17.74 6.69
CA ALA A 214 -27.78 -16.95 7.47
C ALA A 214 -29.17 -16.91 6.81
N LEU A 215 -29.24 -16.81 5.48
CA LEU A 215 -30.49 -16.88 4.72
C LEU A 215 -31.13 -18.27 4.77
N MET A 216 -30.33 -19.34 4.85
CA MET A 216 -30.83 -20.73 4.96
C MET A 216 -31.34 -21.09 6.37
N ASN A 217 -30.88 -20.40 7.42
CA ASN A 217 -31.25 -20.65 8.84
C ASN A 217 -32.44 -19.81 9.34
N GLU A 218 -33.37 -19.38 8.47
CA GLU A 218 -34.57 -18.58 8.81
C GLU A 218 -34.30 -17.22 9.50
N HIS A 219 -33.06 -16.72 9.53
CA HIS A 219 -32.82 -15.32 9.81
C HIS A 219 -33.27 -14.51 8.60
N THR A 220 -34.47 -13.94 8.73
CA THR A 220 -35.09 -13.02 7.78
C THR A 220 -34.08 -12.02 7.21
N LYS A 221 -34.24 -11.69 5.91
CA LYS A 221 -33.61 -10.51 5.30
C LYS A 221 -33.59 -9.38 6.32
N ILE A 222 -32.44 -8.72 6.46
CA ILE A 222 -32.29 -7.58 7.36
C ILE A 222 -33.45 -6.63 7.11
N ASP A 223 -34.23 -6.40 8.16
CA ASP A 223 -35.31 -5.42 8.14
C ASP A 223 -34.66 -4.04 8.15
N ALA A 224 -34.44 -3.49 6.96
CA ALA A 224 -33.83 -2.18 6.77
C ALA A 224 -34.59 -1.10 7.56
N SER A 225 -35.91 -1.25 7.72
CA SER A 225 -36.70 -0.34 8.56
C SER A 225 -36.22 -0.37 10.01
N LYS A 226 -36.09 -1.56 10.63
CA LYS A 226 -35.59 -1.68 12.01
C LYS A 226 -34.21 -1.08 12.20
N TYR A 227 -33.32 -1.24 11.21
CA TYR A 227 -31.99 -0.65 11.26
C TYR A 227 -32.05 0.88 11.30
N TYR A 228 -32.75 1.50 10.37
CA TYR A 228 -32.88 2.97 10.32
C TYR A 228 -33.65 3.53 11.52
N ASP A 229 -34.63 2.80 12.02
CA ASP A 229 -35.40 3.18 13.22
C ASP A 229 -34.48 3.18 14.46
N SER A 230 -33.63 2.16 14.61
CA SER A 230 -32.62 2.09 15.68
C SER A 230 -31.55 3.18 15.56
N LEU A 231 -31.09 3.47 14.33
CA LEU A 231 -30.13 4.54 14.05
C LEU A 231 -30.72 5.92 14.40
N ASN A 232 -32.02 6.12 14.12
CA ASN A 232 -32.73 7.35 14.45
C ASN A 232 -32.87 7.50 15.97
N GLU A 233 -33.22 6.43 16.69
CA GLU A 233 -33.28 6.43 18.15
C GLU A 233 -31.92 6.78 18.78
N PHE A 234 -30.85 6.11 18.32
CA PHE A 234 -29.48 6.43 18.72
C PHE A 234 -29.14 7.91 18.47
N SER A 235 -29.45 8.43 17.27
CA SER A 235 -29.16 9.82 16.91
C SER A 235 -29.91 10.83 17.78
N LYS A 236 -31.14 10.52 18.20
CA LYS A 236 -31.93 11.36 19.12
C LYS A 236 -31.28 11.42 20.50
N HIS A 237 -30.88 10.28 21.04
CA HIS A 237 -30.20 10.22 22.33
C HIS A 237 -28.84 10.94 22.28
N LEU A 238 -28.08 10.76 21.20
CA LEU A 238 -26.81 11.45 20.97
C LEU A 238 -27.00 12.97 20.91
N SER A 239 -27.95 13.45 20.11
CA SER A 239 -28.22 14.88 19.95
C SER A 239 -28.69 15.52 21.27
N LYS A 240 -29.55 14.82 22.02
CA LYS A 240 -29.99 15.23 23.36
C LYS A 240 -28.85 15.30 24.37
N LYS A 241 -27.89 14.37 24.31
CA LYS A 241 -26.71 14.37 25.20
C LYS A 241 -25.72 15.48 24.86
N ILE A 242 -25.58 15.81 23.57
CA ILE A 242 -24.69 16.88 23.08
C ILE A 242 -25.35 18.26 23.18
N GLY A 243 -26.67 18.34 23.38
CA GLY A 243 -27.42 19.60 23.51
C GLY A 243 -27.66 20.31 22.17
N ILE A 244 -27.64 19.56 21.06
CA ILE A 244 -27.89 20.07 19.71
C ILE A 244 -29.20 19.51 19.16
N ASP A 245 -29.83 20.23 18.24
CA ASP A 245 -30.97 19.71 17.49
C ASP A 245 -30.54 18.48 16.67
N ASN A 246 -31.45 17.53 16.49
CA ASN A 246 -31.16 16.30 15.75
C ASN A 246 -31.08 16.55 14.24
N VAL A 247 -29.93 17.08 13.81
CA VAL A 247 -29.55 17.28 12.40
C VAL A 247 -29.42 15.97 11.62
N PHE A 248 -29.31 14.83 12.31
CA PHE A 248 -29.17 13.50 11.69
C PHE A 248 -30.51 12.91 11.26
N ALA A 249 -31.62 13.26 11.92
CA ALA A 249 -32.95 12.73 11.62
C ALA A 249 -33.33 12.91 10.14
N ARG A 250 -33.05 14.09 9.57
CA ARG A 250 -33.36 14.40 8.17
C ARG A 250 -32.52 13.57 7.21
N LYS A 251 -31.25 13.32 7.53
CA LYS A 251 -30.34 12.49 6.71
C LYS A 251 -30.69 11.01 6.79
N ILE A 252 -31.12 10.52 7.96
CA ILE A 252 -31.57 9.14 8.15
C ILE A 252 -32.89 8.91 7.39
N GLN A 253 -33.80 9.88 7.39
CA GLN A 253 -35.03 9.81 6.59
C GLN A 253 -34.72 9.79 5.08
N LEU A 254 -33.75 10.60 4.64
CA LEU A 254 -33.28 10.61 3.25
C LEU A 254 -32.68 9.25 2.85
N LEU A 255 -31.89 8.61 3.74
CA LEU A 255 -31.37 7.25 3.51
C LEU A 255 -32.48 6.19 3.43
N LYS A 256 -33.53 6.31 4.26
CA LYS A 256 -34.70 5.42 4.22
C LYS A 256 -35.51 5.59 2.93
N ASP A 257 -35.62 6.83 2.44
CA ASP A 257 -36.33 7.14 1.20
C ASP A 257 -35.54 6.73 -0.06
N LEU A 258 -34.20 6.79 -0.01
CA LEU A 258 -33.28 6.37 -1.09
C LEU A 258 -33.42 4.89 -1.46
N GLU A 259 -33.87 4.04 -0.53
CA GLU A 259 -34.11 2.61 -0.77
C GLU A 259 -35.29 2.37 -1.73
N PHE A 260 -36.21 3.33 -1.85
CA PHE A 260 -37.44 3.19 -2.63
C PHE A 260 -37.56 4.19 -3.79
N HIS A 261 -36.71 5.22 -3.85
CA HIS A 261 -36.82 6.31 -4.82
C HIS A 261 -35.51 6.52 -5.58
N THR A 262 -35.63 6.92 -6.85
CA THR A 262 -34.47 7.26 -7.68
C THR A 262 -33.85 8.59 -7.28
N VAL A 263 -32.58 8.81 -7.66
CA VAL A 263 -31.86 10.06 -7.36
C VAL A 263 -32.60 11.31 -7.89
N LEU A 264 -33.29 11.18 -9.02
CA LEU A 264 -34.08 12.27 -9.61
C LEU A 264 -35.30 12.63 -8.75
N GLU A 265 -36.05 11.62 -8.28
CA GLU A 265 -37.20 11.81 -7.38
C GLU A 265 -36.76 12.34 -6.01
N MET A 266 -35.55 12.00 -5.57
CA MET A 266 -34.97 12.50 -4.32
C MET A 266 -34.58 13.98 -4.39
N VAL A 267 -34.10 14.46 -5.53
CA VAL A 267 -33.80 15.89 -5.75
C VAL A 267 -35.09 16.72 -5.74
N GLU A 268 -36.19 16.19 -6.28
CA GLU A 268 -37.51 16.85 -6.23
C GLU A 268 -38.09 16.89 -4.81
N LYS A 269 -37.95 15.80 -4.05
CA LYS A 269 -38.48 15.69 -2.68
C LYS A 269 -37.61 16.43 -1.64
N TYR A 270 -36.31 16.58 -1.92
CA TYR A 270 -35.33 17.23 -1.05
C TYR A 270 -34.50 18.26 -1.83
N PRO A 271 -35.10 19.41 -2.21
CA PRO A 271 -34.45 20.42 -3.06
C PRO A 271 -33.23 21.10 -2.42
N ASP A 272 -33.10 20.98 -1.09
CA ASP A 272 -31.96 21.50 -0.33
C ASP A 272 -30.66 20.69 -0.56
N TYR A 273 -30.74 19.52 -1.23
CA TYR A 273 -29.61 18.62 -1.47
C TYR A 273 -29.27 18.54 -2.95
N THR A 274 -27.98 18.62 -3.25
CA THR A 274 -27.47 18.45 -4.61
C THR A 274 -27.47 16.99 -5.02
N THR A 275 -27.49 16.74 -6.32
CA THR A 275 -27.37 15.39 -6.91
C THR A 275 -26.10 14.67 -6.45
N GLU A 276 -25.02 15.41 -6.22
CA GLU A 276 -23.74 14.87 -5.77
C GLU A 276 -23.80 14.42 -4.30
N GLU A 277 -24.44 15.20 -3.43
CA GLU A 277 -24.67 14.85 -2.01
C GLU A 277 -25.61 13.64 -1.88
N ILE A 278 -26.67 13.56 -2.69
CA ILE A 278 -27.58 12.41 -2.70
C ILE A 278 -26.85 11.14 -3.18
N ASN A 279 -25.97 11.26 -4.19
CA ASN A 279 -25.13 10.13 -4.62
C ASN A 279 -24.14 9.69 -3.54
N GLN A 280 -23.57 10.62 -2.77
CA GLN A 280 -22.72 10.29 -1.61
C GLN A 280 -23.52 9.58 -0.51
N LEU A 281 -24.75 10.02 -0.24
CA LEU A 281 -25.67 9.38 0.71
C LEU A 281 -26.05 7.97 0.26
N ARG A 282 -26.28 7.74 -1.04
CA ARG A 282 -26.56 6.42 -1.60
C ARG A 282 -25.41 5.42 -1.38
N MET A 283 -24.16 5.88 -1.30
CA MET A 283 -23.01 5.02 -0.97
C MET A 283 -23.02 4.54 0.50
N MET A 284 -23.87 5.13 1.35
CA MET A 284 -24.04 4.75 2.76
C MET A 284 -25.32 3.93 2.98
N GLU A 285 -26.09 3.64 1.94
CA GLU A 285 -27.28 2.78 2.01
C GLU A 285 -26.89 1.35 2.40
N LEU A 286 -27.64 0.75 3.31
CA LEU A 286 -27.33 -0.58 3.84
C LEU A 286 -27.32 -1.66 2.75
N ALA A 287 -28.23 -1.54 1.76
CA ALA A 287 -28.33 -2.45 0.62
C ALA A 287 -27.18 -2.30 -0.38
N VAL A 288 -26.52 -1.13 -0.42
CA VAL A 288 -25.43 -0.81 -1.35
C VAL A 288 -24.06 -1.08 -0.73
N ASN A 289 -23.94 -1.02 0.60
CA ASN A 289 -22.64 -1.08 1.28
C ASN A 289 -22.65 -1.97 2.52
N ASP A 290 -22.56 -3.28 2.31
CA ASP A 290 -22.38 -4.29 3.36
C ASP A 290 -21.05 -4.16 4.13
N LYS A 291 -20.14 -3.23 3.76
CA LYS A 291 -18.82 -3.12 4.41
C LYS A 291 -18.89 -2.95 5.92
N MET A 292 -19.76 -2.08 6.43
CA MET A 292 -19.87 -1.84 7.88
C MET A 292 -20.45 -3.07 8.60
N ARG A 293 -21.43 -3.75 7.98
CA ARG A 293 -21.98 -5.01 8.47
C ARG A 293 -20.93 -6.11 8.49
N ASN A 294 -20.20 -6.30 7.40
CA ASN A 294 -19.14 -7.29 7.27
C ASN A 294 -18.03 -7.04 8.29
N LEU A 295 -17.72 -5.78 8.57
CA LEU A 295 -16.76 -5.39 9.60
C LEU A 295 -17.28 -5.71 11.02
N GLY A 296 -18.57 -5.50 11.27
CA GLY A 296 -19.24 -5.89 12.52
C GLY A 296 -19.31 -7.41 12.72
N LEU A 297 -19.69 -8.17 11.69
CA LEU A 297 -19.68 -9.65 11.71
C LEU A 297 -18.28 -10.19 11.97
N LYS A 298 -17.27 -9.65 11.27
CA LYS A 298 -15.87 -9.97 11.49
C LYS A 298 -15.44 -9.74 12.94
N ALA A 299 -15.78 -8.57 13.50
CA ALA A 299 -15.48 -8.25 14.89
C ALA A 299 -16.14 -9.25 15.88
N SER A 300 -17.37 -9.71 15.61
CA SER A 300 -18.04 -10.70 16.47
C SER A 300 -17.44 -12.11 16.43
N ILE A 301 -16.83 -12.51 15.31
CA ILE A 301 -16.33 -13.89 15.09
C ILE A 301 -14.84 -14.02 15.46
N THR A 302 -14.15 -12.89 15.65
CA THR A 302 -12.71 -12.86 15.96
C THR A 302 -12.37 -13.53 17.31
N GLN A 303 -13.36 -13.78 18.18
CA GLN A 303 -13.14 -14.45 19.47
C GLN A 303 -12.71 -15.92 19.35
N ASP A 304 -13.02 -16.63 18.25
CA ASP A 304 -12.83 -18.10 18.15
C ASP A 304 -11.81 -18.56 17.10
N ILE A 305 -11.06 -17.65 16.47
CA ILE A 305 -10.09 -18.03 15.43
C ILE A 305 -8.84 -18.64 16.08
N LYS A 306 -8.75 -19.98 16.08
CA LYS A 306 -7.50 -20.71 16.35
C LYS A 306 -6.59 -20.61 15.13
N VAL A 307 -5.63 -19.69 15.17
CA VAL A 307 -4.60 -19.55 14.14
C VAL A 307 -3.71 -20.80 14.15
N THR A 308 -3.87 -21.67 13.17
CA THR A 308 -2.96 -22.79 12.93
C THR A 308 -1.63 -22.25 12.40
N ARG A 309 -0.54 -22.47 13.14
CA ARG A 309 0.85 -22.01 12.89
C ARG A 309 1.45 -22.35 11.50
N LYS A 310 0.72 -23.00 10.61
CA LYS A 310 1.20 -23.45 9.30
C LYS A 310 0.96 -22.45 8.16
N GLU A 311 0.22 -21.38 8.40
CA GLU A 311 0.08 -20.30 7.43
C GLU A 311 1.18 -19.25 7.64
N ILE A 312 1.82 -18.88 6.54
CA ILE A 312 3.09 -18.12 6.43
C ILE A 312 2.92 -16.63 6.81
N PHE A 313 1.81 -16.27 7.42
CA PHE A 313 1.63 -14.97 8.05
C PHE A 313 2.14 -15.08 9.48
N SER A 314 3.13 -14.25 9.85
CA SER A 314 3.46 -14.14 11.26
C SER A 314 2.19 -13.68 11.99
N GLU A 315 1.83 -14.34 13.09
CA GLU A 315 0.70 -13.95 13.95
C GLU A 315 0.71 -12.44 14.27
N SER A 316 1.90 -11.82 14.30
CA SER A 316 2.09 -10.39 14.51
C SER A 316 1.48 -9.49 13.42
N GLN A 317 1.26 -9.97 12.19
CA GLN A 317 0.61 -9.18 11.14
C GLN A 317 -0.89 -9.02 11.37
N PHE A 318 -1.55 -10.01 11.97
CA PHE A 318 -2.99 -9.97 12.27
C PHE A 318 -3.32 -9.56 13.70
N LYS A 319 -2.35 -9.60 14.62
CA LYS A 319 -2.53 -9.24 16.04
C LYS A 319 -2.30 -7.76 16.38
N SER A 320 -2.02 -6.90 15.38
CA SER A 320 -1.61 -5.52 15.61
C SER A 320 -2.65 -4.52 15.12
N PHE A 321 -2.97 -3.53 15.98
CA PHE A 321 -3.69 -2.30 15.64
C PHE A 321 -2.92 -1.37 14.68
N LYS A 322 -1.75 -1.80 14.19
CA LYS A 322 -0.85 -1.07 13.30
C LYS A 322 -0.82 -1.70 11.91
N HIS A 323 -1.92 -2.29 11.44
CA HIS A 323 -1.94 -2.84 10.10
C HIS A 323 -1.73 -1.74 9.04
N TYR A 324 -0.81 -1.96 8.10
CA TYR A 324 -0.34 -0.92 7.17
C TYR A 324 -1.41 -0.48 6.14
N SER A 325 -2.44 -1.30 5.93
CA SER A 325 -3.56 -1.02 5.03
C SER A 325 -4.69 -0.25 5.70
N ASP A 326 -4.72 -0.19 7.03
CA ASP A 326 -5.86 0.35 7.76
C ASP A 326 -5.79 1.87 7.80
N ASP A 327 -6.93 2.51 7.57
CA ASP A 327 -7.06 3.95 7.69
C ASP A 327 -6.75 4.37 9.13
N ARG A 328 -6.13 5.54 9.27
CA ARG A 328 -5.85 6.17 10.56
C ARG A 328 -7.11 6.26 11.42
N TYR A 329 -8.27 6.55 10.84
CA TYR A 329 -9.54 6.59 11.58
C TYR A 329 -9.92 5.24 12.18
N VAL A 330 -9.76 4.16 11.42
CA VAL A 330 -10.04 2.79 11.88
C VAL A 330 -9.12 2.45 13.05
N LYS A 331 -7.82 2.74 12.91
CA LYS A 331 -6.84 2.50 13.99
C LYS A 331 -7.16 3.28 15.27
N ILE A 332 -7.60 4.54 15.14
CA ILE A 332 -8.01 5.38 16.28
C ILE A 332 -9.23 4.74 16.96
N ILE A 333 -10.28 4.41 16.20
CA ILE A 333 -11.50 3.80 16.74
C ILE A 333 -11.19 2.49 17.45
N SER A 334 -10.39 1.60 16.84
CA SER A 334 -9.99 0.33 17.45
C SER A 334 -9.21 0.54 18.76
N THR A 335 -8.34 1.55 18.81
CA THR A 335 -7.56 1.89 20.02
C THR A 335 -8.47 2.47 21.12
N VAL A 336 -9.43 3.33 20.76
CA VAL A 336 -10.44 3.88 21.70
C VAL A 336 -11.29 2.76 22.28
N VAL A 337 -11.80 1.85 21.45
CA VAL A 337 -12.60 0.70 21.91
C VAL A 337 -11.77 -0.19 22.84
N PHE A 338 -10.50 -0.45 22.51
CA PHE A 338 -9.59 -1.21 23.35
C PHE A 338 -9.35 -0.52 24.70
N TYR A 339 -9.11 0.79 24.70
CA TYR A 339 -8.97 1.60 25.91
C TYR A 339 -10.22 1.54 26.81
N CYS A 340 -11.42 1.72 26.22
CA CYS A 340 -12.69 1.58 26.94
C CYS A 340 -12.81 0.18 27.56
N LEU A 341 -12.45 -0.88 26.83
CA LEU A 341 -12.48 -2.23 27.35
C LEU A 341 -11.55 -2.38 28.57
N LEU A 342 -10.34 -1.84 28.56
CA LEU A 342 -9.40 -1.94 29.69
C LEU A 342 -9.91 -1.26 30.98
N LYS A 343 -10.78 -0.26 30.85
CA LYS A 343 -11.43 0.45 31.97
C LYS A 343 -12.69 -0.22 32.52
N ILE A 344 -13.15 -1.31 31.89
CA ILE A 344 -14.32 -2.10 32.34
C ILE A 344 -13.87 -3.31 33.15
N ASP A 345 -14.58 -3.58 34.25
CA ASP A 345 -14.43 -4.80 35.04
C ASP A 345 -14.87 -6.04 34.23
N LYS A 346 -13.98 -7.04 34.13
CA LYS A 346 -14.22 -8.31 33.45
C LYS A 346 -14.09 -9.48 34.44
N PRO A 347 -14.68 -10.66 34.15
CA PRO A 347 -14.68 -11.81 35.07
C PRO A 347 -13.30 -12.25 35.57
N TYR A 348 -12.22 -11.92 34.85
CA TYR A 348 -10.84 -12.27 35.18
C TYR A 348 -9.86 -11.08 35.12
N LEU A 349 -10.34 -9.86 34.88
CA LEU A 349 -9.51 -8.66 34.80
C LEU A 349 -10.28 -7.49 35.40
N LYS A 350 -9.84 -7.02 36.57
CA LYS A 350 -10.38 -5.79 37.17
C LYS A 350 -10.00 -4.58 36.30
N LYS A 351 -10.84 -3.55 36.35
CA LYS A 351 -10.60 -2.25 35.70
C LYS A 351 -9.18 -1.76 36.00
N LEU A 352 -8.47 -1.36 34.97
CA LEU A 352 -7.12 -0.82 35.10
C LEU A 352 -7.18 0.68 35.37
N SER A 353 -6.29 1.16 36.23
CA SER A 353 -6.04 2.59 36.42
C SER A 353 -5.28 3.20 35.24
N GLU A 354 -5.30 4.52 35.14
CA GLU A 354 -4.64 5.22 34.02
C GLU A 354 -3.13 5.00 34.01
N GLU A 355 -2.50 5.01 35.18
CA GLU A 355 -1.08 4.70 35.32
C GLU A 355 -0.76 3.28 34.87
N GLN A 356 -1.64 2.31 35.15
CA GLN A 356 -1.48 0.94 34.70
C GLN A 356 -1.66 0.82 33.19
N ILE A 357 -2.64 1.50 32.59
CA ILE A 357 -2.88 1.45 31.14
C ILE A 357 -1.71 2.09 30.39
N ARG A 358 -1.20 3.22 30.89
CA ARG A 358 -0.01 3.86 30.36
C ARG A 358 1.21 2.95 30.47
N ASP A 359 1.40 2.28 31.61
CA ASP A 359 2.47 1.30 31.79
C ASP A 359 2.32 0.12 30.80
N TYR A 360 1.10 -0.41 30.61
CA TYR A 360 0.82 -1.44 29.63
C TYR A 360 1.10 -0.98 28.19
N PHE A 361 0.77 0.25 27.81
CA PHE A 361 1.02 0.74 26.45
C PHE A 361 2.50 0.95 26.15
N PHE A 362 3.35 1.20 27.16
CA PHE A 362 4.77 1.53 26.96
C PHE A 362 5.74 0.40 27.31
N ASN A 363 5.47 -0.33 28.38
CA ASN A 363 6.41 -1.31 28.94
C ASN A 363 6.05 -2.76 28.60
N SER A 364 5.04 -2.98 27.76
CA SER A 364 4.65 -4.31 27.29
C SER A 364 4.74 -4.45 25.77
N GLU A 365 4.49 -5.67 25.28
CA GLU A 365 4.44 -5.98 23.85
C GLU A 365 3.40 -5.13 23.09
N TYR A 366 2.42 -4.54 23.77
CA TYR A 366 1.41 -3.66 23.17
C TYR A 366 1.98 -2.37 22.54
N PHE A 367 3.14 -1.89 23.01
CA PHE A 367 3.84 -0.76 22.40
C PHE A 367 4.15 -0.98 20.91
N TYR A 368 4.42 -2.23 20.54
CA TYR A 368 4.71 -2.62 19.16
C TYR A 368 3.45 -2.94 18.35
N LEU A 369 2.31 -3.13 19.03
CA LEU A 369 1.04 -3.49 18.42
C LEU A 369 0.18 -2.27 18.06
N ILE A 370 0.35 -1.13 18.73
CA ILE A 370 -0.40 0.12 18.48
C ILE A 370 0.45 1.08 17.63
N ASP A 371 -0.20 1.88 16.78
CA ASP A 371 0.51 2.88 15.97
C ASP A 371 1.09 4.00 16.85
N ARG A 372 2.34 4.40 16.59
CA ARG A 372 3.07 5.36 17.44
C ARG A 372 2.36 6.71 17.49
N ASP A 373 1.86 7.17 16.34
CA ASP A 373 1.11 8.42 16.25
C ASP A 373 -0.15 8.40 17.11
N ILE A 374 -0.76 7.24 17.32
CA ILE A 374 -1.98 7.09 18.12
C ILE A 374 -1.64 7.04 19.60
N ILE A 375 -0.55 6.36 19.97
CA ILE A 375 -0.02 6.41 21.35
C ILE A 375 0.34 7.86 21.73
N GLU A 376 0.95 8.62 20.81
CA GLU A 376 1.26 10.04 21.03
C GLU A 376 -0.01 10.91 21.16
N ILE A 377 -1.05 10.64 20.37
CA ILE A 377 -2.34 11.32 20.50
C ILE A 377 -2.96 11.02 21.87
N TYR A 378 -2.93 9.75 22.30
CA TYR A 378 -3.41 9.35 23.63
C TYR A 378 -2.63 10.07 24.74
N LEU A 379 -1.30 10.08 24.72
CA LEU A 379 -0.49 10.77 25.72
C LEU A 379 -0.75 12.28 25.82
N LYS A 380 -1.06 12.92 24.69
CA LYS A 380 -1.34 14.35 24.65
C LYS A 380 -2.76 14.70 25.10
N ASN A 381 -3.66 13.72 25.15
CA ASN A 381 -5.09 13.94 25.34
C ASN A 381 -5.73 12.87 26.24
N ASP A 382 -4.98 12.26 27.14
CA ASP A 382 -5.42 11.16 28.02
C ASP A 382 -6.68 11.55 28.80
N GLU A 383 -6.76 12.80 29.26
CA GLU A 383 -7.94 13.40 29.89
C GLU A 383 -9.21 13.32 29.01
N VAL A 384 -9.07 13.44 27.68
CA VAL A 384 -10.20 13.34 26.72
C VAL A 384 -10.69 11.90 26.62
N PHE A 385 -9.77 10.94 26.59
CA PHE A 385 -10.13 9.52 26.57
C PHE A 385 -10.81 9.10 27.87
N ASP A 386 -10.31 9.58 29.02
CA ASP A 386 -10.92 9.29 30.31
C ASP A 386 -12.28 9.99 30.49
N THR A 387 -12.46 11.18 29.93
CA THR A 387 -13.77 11.86 29.90
C THR A 387 -14.77 11.07 29.06
N ILE A 388 -14.38 10.60 27.87
CA ILE A 388 -15.23 9.78 27.00
C ILE A 388 -15.62 8.46 27.70
N VAL A 389 -14.67 7.80 28.36
CA VAL A 389 -14.93 6.57 29.10
C VAL A 389 -15.84 6.82 30.30
N ASN A 390 -15.61 7.89 31.07
CA ASN A 390 -16.48 8.25 32.19
C ASN A 390 -17.90 8.58 31.70
N ASP A 391 -18.06 9.27 30.58
CA ASP A 391 -19.36 9.59 29.99
C ASP A 391 -20.11 8.37 29.47
N ILE A 392 -19.39 7.34 29.01
CA ILE A 392 -19.97 6.07 28.54
C ILE A 392 -20.31 5.18 29.75
N LEU A 393 -19.39 5.03 30.71
CA LEU A 393 -19.51 4.09 31.82
C LEU A 393 -20.32 4.62 33.02
N LYS A 394 -20.27 5.92 33.33
CA LYS A 394 -21.09 6.54 34.39
C LYS A 394 -22.42 7.09 33.85
N GLY A 395 -22.49 7.40 32.56
CA GLY A 395 -23.70 7.90 31.91
C GLY A 395 -24.69 6.81 31.49
N SER A 396 -24.33 5.52 31.52
CA SER A 396 -25.23 4.43 31.18
C SER A 396 -25.15 3.30 32.21
N TRP A 397 -26.26 3.11 32.94
CA TRP A 397 -26.77 1.91 33.64
C TRP A 397 -27.63 2.23 34.89
N ASN A 398 -28.33 3.37 34.91
CA ASN A 398 -29.56 3.52 35.70
C ASN A 398 -30.77 3.23 34.78
N TYR A 399 -30.92 1.97 34.36
CA TYR A 399 -32.27 1.43 34.21
C TYR A 399 -32.67 0.96 35.61
N GLU A 400 -33.21 1.89 36.39
CA GLU A 400 -34.03 1.50 37.53
C GLU A 400 -35.12 0.58 36.98
N LYS A 401 -35.14 -0.64 37.52
CA LYS A 401 -36.27 -1.56 37.45
C LYS A 401 -37.55 -0.81 37.84
N THR A 402 -38.27 -0.37 36.83
CA THR A 402 -39.70 -0.07 36.86
C THR A 402 -40.20 -0.67 35.56
N SER A 403 -40.79 -1.86 35.51
CA SER A 403 -41.59 -2.65 36.44
C SER A 403 -41.35 -4.15 36.23
#